data_AF-Q5C6H7-F1
#
_entry.id   AF-Q5C6H7-F1
#
_cell.length_a   1.000
_cell.length_b   1.000
_cell.length_c   1.000
_cell.angle_alpha   90.00
_cell.angle_beta   90.00
_cell.angle_gamma   90.00
#
_symmetry.space_group_name_H-M   'P 1'
#
loop_
_entity.id
_entity.type
_entity.pdbx_description
1 polymer ?
#
loop_
_entity_poly.entity_id
_entity_poly.type
_entity_poly.pdbx_seq_one_letter_code
_entity_poly.pdbx_strand_id
1 'polypeptide(L)'
;SVDPTVAVRLVYDIHWVLTKSQKITLFNAIYHDLILNRSHWNLYTVTFILLHMCKLGVYKPSIIKSCLKNISRKLRISKYHPGVNQSHWVNSMLAVLANYTVASAGINQSIEEALQSFIEPPYINLSENQRKLHPNFSDVHKIFTSDWVVKLFDDISQHVTSQQIVDFNSLKCLVQIIYSLSLFGYKADSIIEQYNEAEKRLRDNVLTISTMSTELADLTELSRFINMAKSLVSPLSRNSSENEKLSVLSFPRSDWRFYYHCGFGLLESNVISDPLISANLLHKSRCLDQLYRLLFENKREFNIIRMHRLQCIQCSNGDNGNIPYFADILFQKISTRHTGKYNYVICIVHEQRDLVVKGPLLSLLNFYRETQRLPVVTFNLSVWQMSSKQGKKLIVQKFLQEISKRLDEVDHFPLPEIHTTDIILQFD
;
A
#
# COMPACT_ATOMS: atom_id res chain seq x y z
N SER A 1 -27.10 27.84 2.97
CA SER A 1 -25.94 27.12 2.42
C SER A 1 -26.44 25.93 1.63
N VAL A 2 -25.77 25.56 0.53
CA VAL A 2 -26.09 24.35 -0.23
C VAL A 2 -25.51 23.16 0.53
N ASP A 3 -26.24 22.04 0.63
CA ASP A 3 -25.70 20.81 1.23
C ASP A 3 -24.44 20.38 0.44
N PRO A 4 -23.28 20.27 1.09
CA PRO A 4 -22.05 19.88 0.43
C PRO A 4 -22.12 18.53 -0.30
N THR A 5 -22.95 17.61 0.17
CA THR A 5 -23.16 16.31 -0.49
C THR A 5 -23.89 16.46 -1.82
N VAL A 6 -24.87 17.37 -1.90
CA VAL A 6 -25.58 17.71 -3.13
C VAL A 6 -24.63 18.33 -4.16
N ALA A 7 -23.76 19.24 -3.72
CA ALA A 7 -22.80 19.86 -4.61
C ALA A 7 -21.73 18.87 -5.12
N VAL A 8 -21.23 17.97 -4.26
CA VAL A 8 -20.30 16.91 -4.67
C VAL A 8 -20.97 15.92 -5.63
N ARG A 9 -22.24 15.56 -5.38
CA ARG A 9 -23.02 14.70 -6.27
C ARG A 9 -23.18 15.33 -7.65
N LEU A 10 -23.50 16.62 -7.72
CA LEU A 10 -23.59 17.34 -9.00
C LEU A 10 -22.27 17.28 -9.79
N VAL A 11 -21.13 17.51 -9.13
CA VAL A 11 -19.80 17.40 -9.77
C VAL A 11 -19.53 15.97 -10.26
N TYR A 12 -19.99 14.98 -9.51
CA TYR A 12 -19.92 13.58 -9.92
C TYR A 12 -20.84 13.29 -11.11
N ASP A 13 -22.09 13.74 -11.12
CA ASP A 13 -23.03 13.45 -12.21
C ASP A 13 -22.55 14.04 -13.56
N ILE A 14 -21.89 15.20 -13.54
CA ILE A 14 -21.33 15.84 -14.74
C ILE A 14 -19.87 15.47 -15.05
N HIS A 15 -19.28 14.50 -14.32
CA HIS A 15 -17.83 14.28 -14.35
C HIS A 15 -17.26 13.90 -15.72
N TRP A 16 -18.06 13.29 -16.60
CA TRP A 16 -17.64 12.91 -17.95
C TRP A 16 -17.34 14.13 -18.84
N VAL A 17 -17.98 15.26 -18.56
CA VAL A 17 -17.84 16.52 -19.33
C VAL A 17 -16.70 17.39 -18.77
N LEU A 18 -16.26 17.13 -17.54
CA LEU A 18 -15.26 17.94 -16.86
C LEU A 18 -13.83 17.43 -17.12
N THR A 19 -12.93 18.36 -17.41
CA THR A 19 -11.48 18.10 -17.36
C THR A 19 -11.00 17.87 -15.92
N LYS A 20 -9.83 17.24 -15.74
CA LYS A 20 -9.25 16.99 -14.41
C LYS A 20 -9.07 18.30 -13.60
N SER A 21 -8.67 19.39 -14.25
CA SER A 21 -8.51 20.70 -13.60
C SER A 21 -9.85 21.31 -13.19
N GLN A 22 -10.89 21.18 -14.01
CA GLN A 22 -12.25 21.64 -13.68
C GLN A 22 -12.83 20.86 -12.49
N LYS A 23 -12.69 19.53 -12.47
CA LYS A 23 -13.06 18.69 -11.32
C LYS A 23 -12.42 19.19 -10.03
N ILE A 24 -11.10 19.41 -10.06
CA ILE A 24 -10.35 19.91 -8.90
C ILE A 24 -10.83 21.30 -8.47
N THR A 25 -11.14 22.19 -9.42
CA THR A 25 -11.56 23.57 -9.13
C THR A 25 -12.94 23.62 -8.49
N LEU A 26 -13.92 22.93 -9.08
CA LEU A 26 -15.28 22.83 -8.54
C LEU A 26 -15.28 22.17 -7.16
N PHE A 27 -14.51 21.10 -7.00
CA PHE A 27 -14.37 20.45 -5.71
C PHE A 27 -13.75 21.36 -4.63
N ASN A 28 -12.82 22.25 -5.01
CA ASN A 28 -12.26 23.23 -4.07
C ASN A 28 -13.30 24.26 -3.61
N ALA A 29 -14.16 24.74 -4.51
CA ALA A 29 -15.21 25.69 -4.15
C ALA A 29 -16.17 25.08 -3.11
N ILE A 30 -16.58 23.83 -3.32
CA ILE A 30 -17.43 23.09 -2.38
C ILE A 30 -16.71 22.87 -1.03
N TYR A 31 -15.41 22.56 -1.09
CA TYR A 31 -14.60 22.35 0.11
C TYR A 31 -14.40 23.63 0.94
N HIS A 32 -14.22 24.79 0.30
CA HIS A 32 -14.11 26.05 1.03
C HIS A 32 -15.37 26.33 1.86
N ASP A 33 -16.56 26.06 1.34
CA ASP A 33 -17.82 26.21 2.07
C ASP A 33 -17.95 25.21 3.23
N LEU A 34 -17.49 23.97 3.03
CA LEU A 34 -17.42 22.92 4.06
C LEU A 34 -16.51 23.29 5.24
N ILE A 35 -15.32 23.84 5.00
CA ILE A 35 -14.40 24.21 6.09
C ILE A 35 -15.02 25.29 6.98
N LEU A 36 -15.71 26.25 6.37
CA LEU A 36 -16.30 27.39 7.07
C LEU A 36 -17.46 26.95 7.97
N ASN A 37 -18.17 25.87 7.61
CA ASN A 37 -19.34 25.38 8.33
C ASN A 37 -19.08 24.08 9.12
N ARG A 38 -18.78 24.23 10.41
CA ARG A 38 -18.48 23.09 11.32
C ARG A 38 -19.63 22.09 11.51
N SER A 39 -20.88 22.52 11.31
CA SER A 39 -22.08 21.67 11.43
C SER A 39 -22.14 20.55 10.39
N HIS A 40 -21.49 20.72 9.23
CA HIS A 40 -21.48 19.75 8.14
C HIS A 40 -20.40 18.66 8.28
N TRP A 41 -19.55 18.70 9.31
CA TRP A 41 -18.48 17.71 9.54
C TRP A 41 -18.94 16.51 10.38
N ASN A 42 -19.95 15.78 9.89
CA ASN A 42 -20.34 14.49 10.45
C ASN A 42 -19.73 13.31 9.65
N LEU A 43 -19.85 12.08 10.17
CA LEU A 43 -19.27 10.88 9.55
C LEU A 43 -19.80 10.70 8.12
N TYR A 44 -21.12 10.79 7.92
CA TYR A 44 -21.75 10.63 6.61
C TYR A 44 -21.18 11.59 5.57
N THR A 45 -21.14 12.90 5.88
CA THR A 45 -20.63 13.92 4.97
C THR A 45 -19.16 13.68 4.64
N VAL A 46 -18.33 13.32 5.62
CA VAL A 46 -16.91 13.01 5.39
C VAL A 46 -16.73 11.77 4.51
N THR A 47 -17.44 10.68 4.82
CA THR A 47 -17.44 9.44 4.02
C THR A 47 -17.86 9.74 2.58
N PHE A 48 -18.95 10.49 2.40
CA PHE A 48 -19.44 10.87 1.08
C PHE A 48 -18.41 11.66 0.27
N ILE A 49 -17.80 12.67 0.88
CA ILE A 49 -16.76 13.50 0.24
C ILE A 49 -15.56 12.63 -0.16
N LEU A 50 -15.02 11.84 0.76
CA LEU A 50 -13.81 11.04 0.49
C LEU A 50 -14.07 9.94 -0.54
N LEU A 51 -15.22 9.28 -0.51
CA LEU A 51 -15.65 8.32 -1.52
C LEU A 51 -15.68 8.96 -2.92
N HIS A 52 -16.32 10.13 -3.05
CA HIS A 52 -16.41 10.81 -4.34
C HIS A 52 -15.07 11.40 -4.78
N MET A 53 -14.20 11.83 -3.86
CA MET A 53 -12.82 12.18 -4.19
C MET A 53 -12.06 10.99 -4.77
N CYS A 54 -12.22 9.78 -4.22
CA CYS A 54 -11.67 8.56 -4.79
C CYS A 54 -12.19 8.31 -6.20
N LYS A 55 -13.52 8.28 -6.37
CA LYS A 55 -14.17 8.04 -7.67
C LYS A 55 -13.77 9.07 -8.73
N LEU A 56 -13.54 10.33 -8.33
CA LEU A 56 -13.12 11.41 -9.22
C LEU A 56 -11.59 11.50 -9.41
N GLY A 57 -10.81 10.73 -8.63
CA GLY A 57 -9.35 10.82 -8.63
C GLY A 57 -8.81 12.18 -8.17
N VAL A 58 -9.50 12.84 -7.22
CA VAL A 58 -9.14 14.14 -6.68
C VAL A 58 -8.37 13.98 -5.37
N TYR A 59 -7.19 14.61 -5.30
CA TYR A 59 -6.37 14.63 -4.10
C TYR A 59 -6.33 15.99 -3.41
N LYS A 60 -6.67 16.01 -2.11
CA LYS A 60 -6.63 17.22 -1.26
C LYS A 60 -6.11 16.90 0.15
N PRO A 61 -4.82 17.19 0.43
CA PRO A 61 -4.22 17.02 1.75
C PRO A 61 -4.97 17.71 2.89
N SER A 62 -5.58 18.86 2.62
CA SER A 62 -6.30 19.66 3.62
C SER A 62 -7.53 18.94 4.17
N ILE A 63 -8.26 18.17 3.35
CA ILE A 63 -9.41 17.38 3.78
C ILE A 63 -8.98 16.27 4.74
N ILE A 64 -7.91 15.56 4.37
CA ILE A 64 -7.32 14.50 5.20
C ILE A 64 -6.89 15.06 6.56
N LYS A 65 -6.19 16.20 6.56
CA LYS A 65 -5.80 16.91 7.79
C LYS A 65 -7.00 17.31 8.65
N SER A 66 -8.09 17.79 8.04
CA SER A 66 -9.32 18.12 8.77
C SER A 66 -9.99 16.88 9.38
N CYS A 67 -10.00 15.74 8.67
CA CYS A 67 -10.51 14.48 9.19
C CYS A 67 -9.72 14.02 10.42
N LEU A 68 -8.38 14.05 10.34
CA LEU A 68 -7.49 13.72 11.46
C LEU A 68 -7.69 14.67 12.66
N LYS A 69 -7.88 15.97 12.41
CA LYS A 69 -8.22 16.93 13.48
C LYS A 69 -9.57 16.63 14.13
N ASN A 70 -10.55 16.15 13.37
CA ASN A 70 -11.85 15.72 13.92
C ASN A 70 -11.70 14.48 14.80
N ILE A 71 -10.84 13.52 14.43
CA ILE A 71 -10.50 12.39 15.29
C ILE A 71 -9.86 12.89 16.59
N SER A 72 -8.84 13.75 16.50
CA SER A 72 -8.22 14.35 17.69
C SER A 72 -9.24 15.05 18.59
N ARG A 73 -10.19 15.80 18.02
CA ARG A 73 -11.27 16.46 18.77
C ARG A 73 -12.17 15.45 19.50
N LYS A 74 -12.57 14.37 18.83
CA LYS A 74 -13.42 13.32 19.44
C LYS A 74 -12.71 12.58 20.57
N LEU A 75 -11.42 12.29 20.41
CA LEU A 75 -10.60 11.69 21.47
C LEU A 75 -10.47 12.62 22.68
N ARG A 76 -10.28 13.93 22.46
CA ARG A 76 -10.26 14.90 23.57
C ARG A 76 -11.57 14.89 24.35
N ILE A 77 -12.72 14.82 23.68
CA ILE A 77 -14.03 14.72 24.37
C ILE A 77 -14.08 13.48 25.25
N SER A 78 -13.60 12.33 24.76
CA SER A 78 -13.56 11.09 25.54
C SER A 78 -12.61 11.18 26.75
N LYS A 79 -11.49 11.91 26.64
CA LYS A 79 -10.60 12.19 27.79
C LYS A 79 -11.31 12.94 28.93
N TYR A 80 -12.25 13.83 28.61
CA TYR A 80 -13.05 14.56 29.62
C TYR A 80 -14.32 13.81 30.05
N HIS A 81 -14.78 12.84 29.26
CA HIS A 81 -15.97 12.03 29.53
C HIS A 81 -15.65 10.53 29.32
N PRO A 82 -14.98 9.87 30.28
CA PRO A 82 -14.49 8.49 30.12
C PRO A 82 -15.58 7.45 29.82
N GLY A 83 -16.83 7.71 30.21
CA GLY A 83 -17.96 6.85 29.88
C GLY A 83 -18.40 6.89 28.40
N VAL A 84 -17.83 7.79 27.58
CA VAL A 84 -18.14 7.91 26.16
C VAL A 84 -17.10 7.16 25.33
N ASN A 85 -17.43 5.92 24.96
CA ASN A 85 -16.64 5.13 24.04
C ASN A 85 -16.77 5.67 22.61
N GLN A 86 -15.66 6.14 22.03
CA GLN A 86 -15.62 6.67 20.65
C GLN A 86 -15.01 5.65 19.65
N SER A 87 -14.70 4.43 20.10
CA SER A 87 -13.96 3.43 19.30
C SER A 87 -14.62 3.13 17.96
N HIS A 88 -15.93 2.91 17.92
CA HIS A 88 -16.64 2.67 16.65
C HIS A 88 -16.58 3.86 15.69
N TRP A 89 -16.73 5.08 16.19
CA TRP A 89 -16.64 6.28 15.35
C TRP A 89 -15.21 6.49 14.83
N VAL A 90 -14.21 6.27 15.68
CA VAL A 90 -12.78 6.32 15.30
C VAL A 90 -12.48 5.25 14.25
N ASN A 91 -12.95 4.02 14.46
CA ASN A 91 -12.82 2.91 13.52
C ASN A 91 -13.38 3.27 12.14
N SER A 92 -14.63 3.74 12.06
CA SER A 92 -15.23 4.14 10.78
C SER A 92 -14.43 5.27 10.11
N MET A 93 -13.98 6.28 10.85
CA MET A 93 -13.18 7.37 10.28
C MET A 93 -11.80 6.89 9.77
N LEU A 94 -11.16 5.96 10.49
CA LEU A 94 -9.90 5.36 10.05
C LEU A 94 -10.11 4.50 8.80
N ALA A 95 -11.19 3.71 8.76
CA ALA A 95 -11.55 2.89 7.60
C ALA A 95 -11.82 3.75 6.35
N VAL A 96 -12.56 4.86 6.48
CA VAL A 96 -12.80 5.83 5.41
C VAL A 96 -11.47 6.41 4.88
N LEU A 97 -10.57 6.80 5.78
CA LEU A 97 -9.24 7.28 5.41
C LEU A 97 -8.39 6.18 4.76
N ALA A 98 -8.49 4.93 5.22
CA ALA A 98 -7.77 3.78 4.69
C ALA A 98 -8.23 3.44 3.28
N ASN A 99 -9.55 3.37 3.03
CA ASN A 99 -10.12 3.20 1.69
C ASN A 99 -9.65 4.32 0.76
N TYR A 100 -9.62 5.55 1.25
CA TYR A 100 -9.11 6.69 0.49
C TYR A 100 -7.63 6.51 0.10
N THR A 101 -6.80 6.11 1.07
CA THR A 101 -5.36 5.88 0.90
C THR A 101 -5.03 4.80 -0.13
N VAL A 102 -5.81 3.72 -0.18
CA VAL A 102 -5.61 2.63 -1.16
C VAL A 102 -6.41 2.81 -2.44
N ALA A 103 -7.17 3.91 -2.57
CA ALA A 103 -8.08 4.18 -3.70
C ALA A 103 -9.09 3.05 -3.97
N SER A 104 -9.58 2.42 -2.90
CA SER A 104 -10.65 1.44 -2.94
C SER A 104 -11.99 2.18 -3.00
N ALA A 105 -12.61 2.23 -4.18
CA ALA A 105 -13.96 2.74 -4.35
C ALA A 105 -14.81 1.63 -4.97
N GLY A 106 -16.00 1.36 -4.44
CA GLY A 106 -16.96 0.47 -5.09
C GLY A 106 -17.41 1.09 -6.42
N ILE A 107 -16.72 0.75 -7.51
CA ILE A 107 -16.93 1.37 -8.83
C ILE A 107 -18.30 1.01 -9.41
N ASN A 108 -18.85 -0.16 -9.04
CA ASN A 108 -20.10 -0.70 -9.59
C ASN A 108 -21.24 -0.84 -8.56
N GLN A 109 -21.09 -0.28 -7.37
CA GLN A 109 -22.08 -0.38 -6.28
C GLN A 109 -23.04 0.83 -6.29
N SER A 110 -24.23 0.64 -5.74
CA SER A 110 -25.14 1.77 -5.42
C SER A 110 -24.43 2.75 -4.47
N ILE A 111 -24.92 4.00 -4.37
CA ILE A 111 -24.28 4.99 -3.51
C ILE A 111 -24.38 4.54 -2.04
N GLU A 112 -25.51 3.97 -1.63
CA GLU A 112 -25.71 3.46 -0.26
C GLU A 112 -24.74 2.31 0.06
N GLU A 113 -24.62 1.30 -0.81
CA GLU A 113 -23.69 0.17 -0.65
C GLU A 113 -22.23 0.64 -0.66
N ALA A 114 -21.90 1.60 -1.53
CA ALA A 114 -20.58 2.18 -1.60
C ALA A 114 -20.23 2.94 -0.32
N LEU A 115 -21.19 3.65 0.30
CA LEU A 115 -20.97 4.34 1.57
C LEU A 115 -20.81 3.36 2.74
N GLN A 116 -21.61 2.29 2.78
CA GLN A 116 -21.52 1.26 3.82
C GLN A 116 -20.20 0.49 3.75
N SER A 117 -19.76 0.12 2.54
CA SER A 117 -18.46 -0.54 2.37
C SER A 117 -17.27 0.38 2.66
N PHE A 118 -17.39 1.70 2.42
CA PHE A 118 -16.31 2.66 2.62
C PHE A 118 -16.02 2.98 4.09
N ILE A 119 -16.95 2.66 5.01
CA ILE A 119 -16.73 2.77 6.47
C ILE A 119 -16.13 1.50 7.08
N GLU A 120 -15.87 0.46 6.26
CA GLU A 120 -15.15 -0.75 6.66
C GLU A 120 -13.76 -0.78 6.01
N PRO A 121 -12.72 -1.33 6.67
CA PRO A 121 -11.38 -1.32 6.12
C PRO A 121 -11.28 -2.02 4.74
N PRO A 122 -10.43 -1.53 3.83
CA PRO A 122 -10.35 -2.07 2.48
C PRO A 122 -9.67 -3.44 2.44
N TYR A 123 -10.30 -4.41 1.78
CA TYR A 123 -9.70 -5.70 1.44
C TYR A 123 -10.31 -6.25 0.14
N ILE A 124 -9.62 -7.20 -0.49
CA ILE A 124 -10.12 -7.98 -1.63
C ILE A 124 -10.70 -9.28 -1.09
N ASN A 125 -11.97 -9.51 -1.41
CA ASN A 125 -12.58 -10.81 -1.25
C ASN A 125 -12.27 -11.65 -2.51
N LEU A 126 -11.48 -12.72 -2.35
CA LEU A 126 -11.06 -13.56 -3.47
C LEU A 126 -12.23 -14.29 -4.15
N SER A 127 -13.38 -14.43 -3.47
CA SER A 127 -14.59 -14.99 -4.07
C SER A 127 -15.38 -13.99 -4.91
N GLU A 128 -15.12 -12.69 -4.78
CA GLU A 128 -15.85 -11.62 -5.47
C GLU A 128 -14.89 -10.84 -6.37
N ASN A 129 -14.91 -11.14 -7.67
CA ASN A 129 -14.09 -10.51 -8.72
C ASN A 129 -14.34 -8.99 -8.94
N GLN A 130 -14.87 -8.25 -7.97
CA GLN A 130 -15.56 -6.98 -8.23
C GLN A 130 -14.90 -5.70 -7.71
N ARG A 131 -13.77 -5.76 -7.00
CA ARG A 131 -13.08 -4.54 -6.56
C ARG A 131 -11.91 -4.20 -7.48
N LYS A 132 -12.19 -3.44 -8.55
CA LYS A 132 -11.15 -2.76 -9.33
C LYS A 132 -10.69 -1.52 -8.56
N LEU A 133 -9.40 -1.44 -8.23
CA LEU A 133 -8.80 -0.23 -7.69
C LEU A 133 -8.86 0.89 -8.74
N HIS A 134 -9.15 2.12 -8.31
CA HIS A 134 -9.05 3.25 -9.22
C HIS A 134 -7.56 3.56 -9.51
N PRO A 135 -7.13 3.70 -10.78
CA PRO A 135 -5.71 3.86 -11.15
C PRO A 135 -5.08 5.21 -10.76
N ASN A 136 -5.74 6.03 -9.93
CA ASN A 136 -5.25 7.36 -9.56
C ASN A 136 -4.56 7.30 -8.19
N PHE A 137 -3.33 6.79 -8.21
CA PHE A 137 -2.45 6.68 -7.06
C PHE A 137 -1.81 8.02 -6.69
N SER A 138 -2.60 8.92 -6.09
CA SER A 138 -1.98 10.06 -5.40
C SER A 138 -1.43 9.54 -4.07
N ASP A 139 -0.11 9.62 -3.88
CA ASP A 139 0.49 9.19 -2.61
C ASP A 139 0.14 10.15 -1.47
N VAL A 140 -0.68 9.65 -0.55
CA VAL A 140 -1.20 10.39 0.61
C VAL A 140 -0.37 10.14 1.88
N HIS A 141 0.56 9.17 1.86
CA HIS A 141 1.26 8.67 3.05
C HIS A 141 2.15 9.72 3.71
N LYS A 142 2.62 10.71 2.94
CA LYS A 142 3.39 11.84 3.46
C LYS A 142 2.68 12.63 4.57
N ILE A 143 1.35 12.62 4.62
CA ILE A 143 0.60 13.31 5.69
C ILE A 143 0.67 12.49 6.98
N PHE A 144 0.55 11.17 6.85
CA PHE A 144 0.45 10.24 7.97
C PHE A 144 1.78 10.05 8.72
N THR A 145 2.91 10.42 8.11
CA THR A 145 4.24 10.37 8.74
C THR A 145 4.61 11.62 9.54
N SER A 146 3.74 12.63 9.63
CA SER A 146 4.06 13.86 10.36
C SER A 146 3.92 13.67 11.88
N ASP A 147 4.80 14.29 12.67
CA ASP A 147 4.90 14.07 14.13
C ASP A 147 3.57 14.21 14.88
N TRP A 148 2.76 15.20 14.50
CA TRP A 148 1.45 15.41 15.13
C TRP A 148 0.43 14.32 14.78
N VAL A 149 0.58 13.65 13.64
CA VAL A 149 -0.26 12.49 13.26
C VAL A 149 0.21 11.24 13.96
N VAL A 150 1.53 11.03 14.09
CA VAL A 150 2.07 9.93 14.89
C VAL A 150 1.57 10.03 16.33
N LYS A 151 1.65 11.22 16.93
CA LYS A 151 1.07 11.49 18.25
C LYS A 151 -0.45 11.23 18.31
N LEU A 152 -1.18 11.56 17.24
CA LEU A 152 -2.61 11.23 17.16
C LEU A 152 -2.85 9.72 17.13
N PHE A 153 -2.03 8.95 16.42
CA PHE A 153 -2.11 7.50 16.42
C PHE A 153 -1.79 6.90 17.79
N ASP A 154 -0.82 7.47 18.52
CA ASP A 154 -0.57 7.11 19.92
C ASP A 154 -1.78 7.43 20.81
N ASP A 155 -2.40 8.61 20.64
CA ASP A 155 -3.62 9.01 21.36
C ASP A 155 -4.80 8.06 21.06
N ILE A 156 -4.94 7.60 19.81
CA ILE A 156 -5.94 6.58 19.42
C ILE A 156 -5.63 5.27 20.14
N SER A 157 -4.37 4.84 20.08
CA SER A 157 -3.92 3.59 20.71
C SER A 157 -4.24 3.57 22.20
N GLN A 158 -3.88 4.64 22.91
CA GLN A 158 -4.19 4.81 24.35
C GLN A 158 -5.69 4.83 24.64
N HIS A 159 -6.48 5.51 23.80
CA HIS A 159 -7.92 5.56 23.99
C HIS A 159 -8.52 4.16 23.86
N VAL A 160 -8.17 3.44 22.79
CA VAL A 160 -8.73 2.11 22.51
C VAL A 160 -8.28 1.10 23.57
N THR A 161 -7.01 1.13 24.00
CA THR A 161 -6.53 0.22 25.05
C THR A 161 -7.14 0.46 26.42
N SER A 162 -7.64 1.68 26.68
CA SER A 162 -8.37 1.98 27.92
C SER A 162 -9.79 1.41 27.95
N GLN A 163 -10.33 0.95 26.81
CA GLN A 163 -11.68 0.40 26.73
C GLN A 163 -11.69 -1.09 27.05
N GLN A 164 -12.74 -1.56 27.74
CA GLN A 164 -12.96 -2.99 27.98
C GLN A 164 -13.49 -3.67 26.71
N ILE A 165 -12.96 -4.86 26.43
CA ILE A 165 -13.41 -5.70 25.31
C ILE A 165 -14.34 -6.76 25.91
N VAL A 166 -15.63 -6.63 25.63
CA VAL A 166 -16.67 -7.47 26.26
C VAL A 166 -17.23 -8.54 25.31
N ASP A 167 -17.10 -8.35 24.01
CA ASP A 167 -17.73 -9.19 22.99
C ASP A 167 -16.93 -9.24 21.67
N PHE A 168 -17.38 -10.09 20.74
CA PHE A 168 -16.79 -10.23 19.41
C PHE A 168 -16.90 -8.95 18.56
N ASN A 169 -17.93 -8.13 18.76
CA ASN A 169 -18.05 -6.85 18.04
C ASN A 169 -16.98 -5.84 18.46
N SER A 170 -16.67 -5.79 19.76
CA SER A 170 -15.57 -4.99 20.30
C SER A 170 -14.22 -5.50 19.77
N LEU A 171 -14.05 -6.83 19.69
CA LEU A 171 -12.86 -7.45 19.11
C LEU A 171 -12.72 -7.14 17.60
N LYS A 172 -13.82 -7.18 16.85
CA LYS A 172 -13.89 -6.79 15.43
C LYS A 172 -13.53 -5.32 15.23
N CYS A 173 -14.08 -4.43 16.06
CA CYS A 173 -13.72 -3.01 16.03
C CYS A 173 -12.21 -2.82 16.26
N LEU A 174 -11.62 -3.57 17.20
CA LEU A 174 -10.20 -3.50 17.52
C LEU A 174 -9.32 -3.93 16.35
N VAL A 175 -9.61 -5.08 15.74
CA VAL A 175 -8.80 -5.58 14.60
C VAL A 175 -8.89 -4.65 13.39
N GLN A 176 -10.06 -4.05 13.16
CA GLN A 176 -10.27 -3.09 12.07
C GLN A 176 -9.48 -1.79 12.30
N ILE A 177 -9.38 -1.32 13.55
CA ILE A 177 -8.51 -0.19 13.93
C ILE A 177 -7.04 -0.56 13.71
N ILE A 178 -6.59 -1.72 14.20
CA ILE A 178 -5.21 -2.19 14.02
C ILE A 178 -4.86 -2.22 12.53
N TYR A 179 -5.69 -2.86 11.72
CA TYR A 179 -5.47 -2.98 10.28
C TYR A 179 -5.46 -1.61 9.57
N SER A 180 -6.40 -0.72 9.91
CA SER A 180 -6.43 0.64 9.33
C SER A 180 -5.19 1.45 9.68
N LEU A 181 -4.70 1.35 10.93
CA LEU A 181 -3.45 1.99 11.35
C LEU A 181 -2.22 1.41 10.62
N SER A 182 -2.19 0.09 10.43
CA SER A 182 -1.13 -0.57 9.65
C SER A 182 -1.11 -0.13 8.19
N LEU A 183 -2.27 0.16 7.58
CA LEU A 183 -2.36 0.74 6.23
C LEU A 183 -1.77 2.15 6.15
N PHE A 184 -1.62 2.85 7.27
CA PHE A 184 -0.89 4.13 7.35
C PHE A 184 0.58 3.96 7.76
N GLY A 185 1.04 2.71 7.96
CA GLY A 185 2.40 2.38 8.41
C GLY A 185 2.62 2.50 9.91
N TYR A 186 1.55 2.64 10.71
CA TYR A 186 1.66 2.70 12.17
C TYR A 186 1.56 1.31 12.79
N LYS A 187 2.53 0.98 13.65
CA LYS A 187 2.59 -0.32 14.35
C LYS A 187 1.97 -0.17 15.75
N ALA A 188 0.72 -0.60 15.89
CA ALA A 188 -0.07 -0.46 17.11
C ALA A 188 0.16 -1.61 18.12
N ASP A 189 1.40 -1.78 18.60
CA ASP A 189 1.80 -2.94 19.43
C ASP A 189 0.92 -3.15 20.66
N SER A 190 0.60 -2.08 21.40
CA SER A 190 -0.25 -2.15 22.60
C SER A 190 -1.69 -2.60 22.30
N ILE A 191 -2.23 -2.23 21.14
CA ILE A 191 -3.57 -2.66 20.70
C ILE A 191 -3.54 -4.14 20.31
N ILE A 192 -2.47 -4.58 19.64
CA ILE A 192 -2.26 -5.97 19.23
C ILE A 192 -2.15 -6.88 20.47
N GLU A 193 -1.44 -6.46 21.51
CA GLU A 193 -1.34 -7.21 22.77
C GLU A 193 -2.72 -7.37 23.42
N GLN A 194 -3.48 -6.28 23.54
CA GLN A 194 -4.84 -6.31 24.08
C GLN A 194 -5.78 -7.20 23.24
N TYR A 195 -5.65 -7.15 21.91
CA TYR A 195 -6.39 -8.01 20.99
C TYR A 195 -6.09 -9.49 21.23
N ASN A 196 -4.81 -9.88 21.30
CA ASN A 196 -4.42 -11.28 21.48
C ASN A 196 -4.94 -11.84 22.81
N GLU A 197 -4.87 -11.04 23.88
CA GLU A 197 -5.38 -11.42 25.20
C GLU A 197 -6.91 -11.57 25.20
N ALA A 198 -7.62 -10.63 24.58
CA ALA A 198 -9.08 -10.69 24.49
C ALA A 198 -9.58 -11.82 23.58
N GLU A 199 -8.93 -12.05 22.44
CA GLU A 199 -9.25 -13.17 21.54
C GLU A 199 -9.11 -14.50 22.26
N LYS A 200 -8.03 -14.70 23.03
CA LYS A 200 -7.81 -15.93 23.81
C LYS A 200 -8.94 -16.16 24.81
N ARG A 201 -9.27 -15.13 25.62
CA ARG A 201 -10.36 -15.22 26.61
C ARG A 201 -11.71 -15.54 25.96
N LEU A 202 -12.06 -14.87 24.86
CA LEU A 202 -13.33 -15.09 24.16
C LEU A 202 -13.38 -16.46 23.49
N ARG A 203 -12.27 -16.92 22.91
CA ARG A 203 -12.16 -18.26 22.29
C ARG A 203 -12.31 -19.38 23.33
N ASP A 204 -11.66 -19.26 24.48
CA ASP A 204 -11.77 -20.23 25.57
C ASP A 204 -13.22 -20.33 26.06
N ASN A 205 -13.94 -19.21 26.14
CA ASN A 205 -15.37 -19.19 26.47
C ASN A 205 -16.24 -19.90 25.41
N VAL A 206 -15.98 -19.68 24.11
CA VAL A 206 -16.74 -20.32 23.01
C VAL A 206 -16.48 -21.81 22.91
N LEU A 207 -15.23 -22.27 23.10
CA LEU A 207 -14.91 -23.71 23.09
C LEU A 207 -15.62 -24.48 24.22
N THR A 208 -16.00 -23.78 25.28
CA THR A 208 -16.76 -24.34 26.41
C THR A 208 -18.27 -24.45 26.11
N ILE A 209 -18.77 -23.71 25.11
CA ILE A 209 -20.18 -23.61 24.73
C ILE A 209 -20.34 -24.17 23.30
N SER A 210 -20.55 -25.48 23.18
CA SER A 210 -20.33 -26.28 21.95
C SER A 210 -21.28 -26.03 20.75
N THR A 211 -21.67 -24.79 20.40
CA THR A 211 -22.81 -24.59 19.48
C THR A 211 -22.82 -23.40 18.51
N MET A 212 -21.73 -22.72 18.14
CA MET A 212 -21.85 -21.58 17.18
C MET A 212 -20.85 -21.61 16.02
N SER A 213 -21.28 -22.12 14.86
CA SER A 213 -20.50 -22.16 13.60
C SER A 213 -20.22 -20.76 13.02
N THR A 214 -21.08 -19.77 13.30
CA THR A 214 -20.92 -18.38 12.86
C THR A 214 -19.79 -17.65 13.59
N GLU A 215 -19.65 -17.84 14.90
CA GLU A 215 -18.58 -17.22 15.69
C GLU A 215 -17.19 -17.73 15.30
N LEU A 216 -17.10 -18.99 14.85
CA LEU A 216 -15.86 -19.57 14.33
C LEU A 216 -15.46 -19.00 12.95
N ALA A 217 -16.45 -18.70 12.10
CA ALA A 217 -16.22 -18.02 10.83
C ALA A 217 -15.75 -16.57 11.05
N ASP A 218 -16.36 -15.86 12.00
CA ASP A 218 -15.94 -14.52 12.41
C ASP A 218 -14.51 -14.54 12.94
N LEU A 219 -14.14 -15.49 13.81
CA LEU A 219 -12.76 -15.66 14.30
C LEU A 219 -11.75 -15.89 13.15
N THR A 220 -12.13 -16.64 12.12
CA THR A 220 -11.27 -16.86 10.96
C THR A 220 -11.06 -15.56 10.17
N GLU A 221 -12.10 -14.75 10.00
CA GLU A 221 -12.00 -13.44 9.37
C GLU A 221 -11.13 -12.47 10.19
N LEU A 222 -11.34 -12.40 11.51
CA LEU A 222 -10.52 -11.59 12.41
C LEU A 222 -9.03 -12.00 12.34
N SER A 223 -8.76 -13.31 12.30
CA SER A 223 -7.41 -13.85 12.15
C SER A 223 -6.73 -13.40 10.84
N ARG A 224 -7.51 -13.26 9.75
CA ARG A 224 -7.01 -12.74 8.48
C ARG A 224 -6.63 -11.26 8.60
N PHE A 225 -7.50 -10.44 9.19
CA PHE A 225 -7.24 -9.01 9.36
C PHE A 225 -6.03 -8.73 10.24
N ILE A 226 -5.85 -9.48 11.33
CA ILE A 226 -4.67 -9.30 12.19
C ILE A 226 -3.38 -9.72 11.48
N ASN A 227 -3.40 -10.80 10.68
CA ASN A 227 -2.25 -11.23 9.88
C ASN A 227 -1.90 -10.23 8.77
N MET A 228 -2.92 -9.70 8.09
CA MET A 228 -2.75 -8.58 7.14
C MET A 228 -2.14 -7.36 7.82
N ALA A 229 -2.63 -6.98 9.01
CA ALA A 229 -2.11 -5.83 9.73
C ALA A 229 -0.64 -5.99 10.15
N LYS A 230 -0.27 -7.17 10.66
CA LYS A 230 1.11 -7.49 11.07
C LYS A 230 2.07 -7.49 9.88
N SER A 231 1.65 -8.08 8.76
CA SER A 231 2.48 -8.17 7.56
C SER A 231 2.76 -6.79 6.95
N LEU A 232 1.80 -5.85 6.94
CA LEU A 232 2.03 -4.49 6.42
C LEU A 232 3.17 -3.72 7.11
N VAL A 233 3.41 -3.97 8.39
CA VAL A 233 4.43 -3.26 9.21
C VAL A 233 5.69 -4.08 9.47
N SER A 234 5.63 -5.40 9.31
CA SER A 234 6.72 -6.33 9.55
C SER A 234 6.91 -7.26 8.33
N PRO A 235 8.14 -7.41 7.79
CA PRO A 235 8.36 -8.27 6.64
C PRO A 235 8.08 -9.73 6.98
N LEU A 236 7.41 -10.41 6.06
CA LEU A 236 7.29 -11.87 6.00
C LEU A 236 8.46 -12.48 5.21
N SER A 237 8.70 -13.77 5.39
CA SER A 237 9.73 -14.53 4.68
C SER A 237 9.11 -15.72 3.94
N ARG A 238 9.91 -16.40 3.12
CA ARG A 238 9.50 -17.65 2.44
C ARG A 238 8.99 -18.73 3.40
N ASN A 239 9.49 -18.73 4.64
CA ASN A 239 9.17 -19.70 5.69
C ASN A 239 8.00 -19.26 6.57
N SER A 240 7.35 -18.11 6.29
CA SER A 240 6.13 -17.69 6.96
C SER A 240 5.02 -18.73 6.82
N SER A 241 4.08 -18.74 7.76
CA SER A 241 2.99 -19.72 7.78
C SER A 241 2.07 -19.56 6.57
N GLU A 242 1.43 -20.64 6.15
CA GLU A 242 0.47 -20.60 5.03
C GLU A 242 -0.69 -19.64 5.31
N ASN A 243 -1.13 -19.52 6.56
CA ASN A 243 -2.16 -18.55 6.95
C ASN A 243 -1.71 -17.09 6.73
N GLU A 244 -0.45 -16.76 7.01
CA GLU A 244 0.10 -15.43 6.73
C GLU A 244 0.18 -15.19 5.21
N LYS A 245 0.68 -16.16 4.44
CA LYS A 245 0.77 -16.07 2.97
C LYS A 245 -0.60 -15.89 2.32
N LEU A 246 -1.60 -16.66 2.76
CA LEU A 246 -2.98 -16.56 2.26
C LEU A 246 -3.61 -15.21 2.62
N SER A 247 -3.31 -14.67 3.81
CA SER A 247 -3.86 -13.37 4.25
C SER A 247 -3.41 -12.22 3.35
N VAL A 248 -2.16 -12.26 2.86
CA VAL A 248 -1.61 -11.25 1.95
C VAL A 248 -2.39 -11.15 0.62
N LEU A 249 -2.99 -12.25 0.15
CA LEU A 249 -3.77 -12.25 -1.10
C LEU A 249 -5.00 -11.34 -1.03
N SER A 250 -5.50 -11.07 0.18
CA SER A 250 -6.62 -10.16 0.42
C SER A 250 -6.23 -8.68 0.48
N PHE A 251 -4.96 -8.33 0.31
CA PHE A 251 -4.59 -6.92 0.32
C PHE A 251 -5.26 -6.16 -0.83
N PRO A 252 -5.78 -4.95 -0.55
CA PRO A 252 -6.43 -4.13 -1.55
C PRO A 252 -5.48 -3.79 -2.71
N ARG A 253 -4.17 -3.73 -2.45
CA ARG A 253 -3.16 -3.23 -3.39
C ARG A 253 -2.38 -4.34 -4.08
N SER A 254 -2.44 -4.35 -5.42
CA SER A 254 -1.76 -5.33 -6.27
C SER A 254 -0.23 -5.24 -6.23
N ASP A 255 0.34 -4.06 -6.01
CA ASP A 255 1.80 -3.87 -5.88
C ASP A 255 2.34 -4.55 -4.62
N TRP A 256 1.65 -4.39 -3.48
CA TRP A 256 2.04 -5.07 -2.25
C TRP A 256 1.92 -6.59 -2.38
N ARG A 257 0.80 -7.07 -2.95
CA ARG A 257 0.61 -8.50 -3.25
C ARG A 257 1.75 -9.04 -4.13
N PHE A 258 2.15 -8.30 -5.15
CA PHE A 258 3.24 -8.69 -6.04
C PHE A 258 4.60 -8.73 -5.31
N TYR A 259 4.90 -7.76 -4.45
CA TYR A 259 6.13 -7.78 -3.67
C TYR A 259 6.21 -8.99 -2.72
N TYR A 260 5.11 -9.36 -2.07
CA TYR A 260 5.07 -10.59 -1.29
C TYR A 260 5.16 -11.85 -2.14
N HIS A 261 4.46 -11.91 -3.27
CA HIS A 261 4.54 -13.04 -4.19
C HIS A 261 6.00 -13.32 -4.60
N CYS A 262 6.74 -12.27 -4.97
CA CYS A 262 8.16 -12.37 -5.23
C CYS A 262 8.98 -12.68 -3.95
N GLY A 263 8.66 -12.07 -2.81
CA GLY A 263 9.35 -12.28 -1.53
C GLY A 263 9.15 -13.68 -0.92
N PHE A 264 8.10 -14.39 -1.32
CA PHE A 264 7.88 -15.80 -0.99
C PHE A 264 8.58 -16.76 -1.96
N GLY A 265 9.21 -16.24 -3.02
CA GLY A 265 9.81 -17.06 -4.08
C GLY A 265 8.77 -17.84 -4.89
N LEU A 266 7.55 -17.29 -5.04
CA LEU A 266 6.44 -17.91 -5.78
C LEU A 266 6.40 -17.48 -7.25
N LEU A 267 7.35 -16.67 -7.71
CA LEU A 267 7.47 -16.38 -9.14
C LEU A 267 7.88 -17.66 -9.85
N GLU A 268 7.08 -18.13 -10.82
CA GLU A 268 7.33 -19.40 -11.52
C GLU A 268 7.93 -19.18 -12.92
N SER A 269 7.53 -18.10 -13.60
CA SER A 269 7.95 -17.80 -14.97
C SER A 269 8.00 -16.30 -15.23
N ASN A 270 8.35 -15.91 -16.45
CA ASN A 270 8.24 -14.53 -16.91
C ASN A 270 6.80 -14.12 -17.27
N VAL A 271 5.83 -15.04 -17.22
CA VAL A 271 4.41 -14.75 -17.50
C VAL A 271 3.69 -14.42 -16.19
N ILE A 272 3.02 -13.26 -16.15
CA ILE A 272 2.15 -12.86 -15.04
C ILE A 272 0.70 -13.05 -15.48
N SER A 273 0.03 -14.02 -14.86
CA SER A 273 -1.35 -14.40 -15.16
C SER A 273 -2.38 -13.63 -14.34
N ASP A 274 -2.05 -13.14 -13.14
CA ASP A 274 -2.99 -12.34 -12.32
C ASP A 274 -3.34 -11.03 -13.05
N PRO A 275 -4.61 -10.82 -13.46
CA PRO A 275 -4.99 -9.64 -14.26
C PRO A 275 -4.82 -8.31 -13.51
N LEU A 276 -4.98 -8.29 -12.19
CA LEU A 276 -4.81 -7.10 -11.37
C LEU A 276 -3.33 -6.73 -11.24
N ILE A 277 -2.46 -7.72 -11.06
CA ILE A 277 -1.01 -7.51 -11.04
C ILE A 277 -0.53 -7.08 -12.44
N SER A 278 -1.01 -7.73 -13.51
CA SER A 278 -0.69 -7.36 -14.89
C SER A 278 -1.11 -5.94 -15.24
N ALA A 279 -2.32 -5.51 -14.89
CA ALA A 279 -2.79 -4.14 -15.08
C ALA A 279 -1.92 -3.13 -14.31
N ASN A 280 -1.51 -3.46 -13.10
CA ASN A 280 -0.65 -2.61 -12.29
C ASN A 280 0.78 -2.52 -12.85
N LEU A 281 1.38 -3.64 -13.27
CA LEU A 281 2.70 -3.66 -13.91
C LEU A 281 2.68 -2.91 -15.23
N LEU A 282 1.58 -2.95 -16.00
CA LEU A 282 1.39 -2.12 -17.19
C LEU A 282 1.32 -0.63 -16.86
N HIS A 283 0.65 -0.25 -15.77
CA HIS A 283 0.65 1.14 -15.32
C HIS A 283 2.05 1.58 -14.87
N LYS A 284 2.73 0.72 -14.10
CA LYS A 284 4.11 0.94 -13.64
C LYS A 284 5.07 1.06 -14.82
N SER A 285 4.91 0.25 -15.87
CA SER A 285 5.75 0.30 -17.07
C SER A 285 5.71 1.69 -17.72
N ARG A 286 4.54 2.30 -17.87
CA ARG A 286 4.39 3.67 -18.41
C ARG A 286 5.14 4.72 -17.59
N CYS A 287 5.17 4.57 -16.27
CA CYS A 287 5.95 5.44 -15.38
C CYS A 287 7.46 5.16 -15.50
N LEU A 288 7.84 3.88 -15.59
CA LEU A 288 9.22 3.46 -15.80
C LEU A 288 9.76 3.97 -17.15
N ASP A 289 8.94 4.08 -18.19
CA ASP A 289 9.36 4.60 -19.50
C ASP A 289 9.88 6.03 -19.42
N GLN A 290 9.23 6.87 -18.61
CA GLN A 290 9.67 8.24 -18.39
C GLN A 290 11.01 8.28 -17.64
N LEU A 291 11.13 7.48 -16.58
CA LEU A 291 12.36 7.36 -15.82
C LEU A 291 13.50 6.79 -16.68
N TYR A 292 13.22 5.75 -17.46
CA TYR A 292 14.16 5.06 -18.34
C TYR A 292 14.73 6.01 -19.40
N ARG A 293 13.87 6.79 -20.09
CA ARG A 293 14.34 7.79 -21.06
C ARG A 293 15.29 8.80 -20.42
N LEU A 294 15.01 9.24 -19.20
CA LEU A 294 15.83 10.21 -18.50
C LEU A 294 17.13 9.61 -17.97
N LEU A 295 17.10 8.37 -17.47
CA LEU A 295 18.31 7.61 -17.17
C LEU A 295 19.18 7.47 -18.42
N PHE A 296 18.56 7.18 -19.57
CA PHE A 296 19.25 7.05 -20.86
C PHE A 296 19.89 8.35 -21.35
N GLU A 297 19.18 9.49 -21.23
CA GLU A 297 19.73 10.80 -21.59
C GLU A 297 20.98 11.17 -20.75
N ASN A 298 21.00 10.79 -19.47
CA ASN A 298 22.12 11.07 -18.56
C ASN A 298 23.23 10.00 -18.60
N LYS A 299 23.02 8.90 -19.34
CA LYS A 299 23.97 7.79 -19.49
C LYS A 299 25.25 8.17 -20.25
N ARG A 300 25.36 9.38 -20.83
CA ARG A 300 26.59 9.83 -21.53
C ARG A 300 27.83 9.78 -20.63
N GLU A 301 27.65 9.88 -19.32
CA GLU A 301 28.71 9.73 -18.32
C GLU A 301 29.07 8.25 -18.02
N PHE A 302 28.22 7.30 -18.42
CA PHE A 302 28.31 5.86 -18.11
C PHE A 302 28.12 4.99 -19.36
N ASN A 303 28.96 5.20 -20.38
CA ASN A 303 28.87 4.54 -21.70
C ASN A 303 28.80 3.00 -21.64
N ILE A 304 29.23 2.41 -20.53
CA ILE A 304 29.28 0.97 -20.29
C ILE A 304 27.98 0.36 -19.72
N ILE A 305 26.89 1.10 -19.50
CA ILE A 305 25.69 0.55 -18.81
C ILE A 305 24.51 0.33 -19.77
N ARG A 306 24.10 -0.90 -20.05
CA ARG A 306 22.79 -1.24 -20.65
C ARG A 306 21.71 -1.28 -19.57
N MET A 307 20.48 -1.03 -19.97
CA MET A 307 19.32 -1.02 -19.08
C MET A 307 18.19 -1.78 -19.74
N HIS A 308 17.58 -2.72 -19.04
CA HIS A 308 16.43 -3.50 -19.49
C HIS A 308 15.29 -3.30 -18.50
N ARG A 309 14.06 -3.09 -18.97
CA ARG A 309 12.89 -2.84 -18.10
C ARG A 309 12.14 -4.14 -17.85
N LEU A 310 11.48 -4.26 -16.69
CA LEU A 310 10.57 -5.35 -16.35
C LEU A 310 11.13 -6.72 -16.75
N GLN A 311 12.27 -7.08 -16.16
CA GLN A 311 12.97 -8.31 -16.46
C GLN A 311 12.62 -9.40 -15.46
N CYS A 312 12.47 -10.61 -15.98
CA CYS A 312 12.57 -11.85 -15.24
C CYS A 312 14.02 -12.36 -15.34
N ILE A 313 14.61 -12.72 -14.22
CA ILE A 313 16.01 -13.11 -14.10
C ILE A 313 16.07 -14.51 -13.52
N GLN A 314 16.59 -15.46 -14.28
CA GLN A 314 16.83 -16.82 -13.82
C GLN A 314 18.31 -16.99 -13.52
N CYS A 315 18.62 -17.30 -12.27
CA CYS A 315 19.97 -17.63 -11.82
C CYS A 315 20.04 -19.13 -11.55
N SER A 316 20.90 -19.85 -12.25
CA SER A 316 21.13 -21.28 -12.02
C SER A 316 22.02 -21.53 -10.78
N ASN A 317 21.54 -21.14 -9.59
CA ASN A 317 22.25 -21.42 -8.34
C ASN A 317 22.02 -22.90 -7.94
N GLY A 318 23.11 -23.66 -7.85
CA GLY A 318 23.14 -25.13 -7.72
C GLY A 318 22.43 -25.76 -6.52
N ASP A 319 21.91 -24.99 -5.55
CA ASP A 319 21.27 -25.52 -4.33
C ASP A 319 19.80 -25.10 -4.14
N ASN A 320 19.30 -24.06 -4.82
CA ASN A 320 17.95 -23.51 -4.60
C ASN A 320 16.97 -23.68 -5.78
N GLY A 321 17.38 -24.39 -6.84
CA GLY A 321 16.62 -24.47 -8.08
C GLY A 321 16.61 -23.14 -8.85
N ASN A 322 16.11 -23.17 -10.08
CA ASN A 322 15.98 -21.99 -10.95
C ASN A 322 14.83 -21.09 -10.48
N ILE A 323 14.96 -20.44 -9.31
CA ILE A 323 13.98 -19.47 -8.85
C ILE A 323 14.14 -18.19 -9.69
N PRO A 324 13.10 -17.75 -10.41
CA PRO A 324 13.14 -16.49 -11.12
C PRO A 324 13.00 -15.29 -10.17
N TYR A 325 13.69 -14.20 -10.50
CA TYR A 325 13.66 -12.91 -9.82
C TYR A 325 13.08 -11.84 -10.74
N PHE A 326 12.49 -10.82 -10.16
CA PHE A 326 11.90 -9.69 -10.87
C PHE A 326 12.79 -8.45 -10.71
N ALA A 327 12.94 -7.68 -11.80
CA ALA A 327 13.56 -6.37 -11.76
C ALA A 327 12.71 -5.35 -12.51
N ASP A 328 12.43 -4.20 -11.88
CA ASP A 328 11.79 -3.08 -12.59
C ASP A 328 12.72 -2.52 -13.67
N ILE A 329 14.00 -2.39 -13.30
CA ILE A 329 15.10 -2.09 -14.23
C ILE A 329 16.27 -3.01 -13.89
N LEU A 330 16.77 -3.73 -14.88
CA LEU A 330 18.00 -4.48 -14.81
C LEU A 330 19.11 -3.67 -15.49
N PHE A 331 20.09 -3.25 -14.70
CA PHE A 331 21.29 -2.60 -15.23
C PHE A 331 22.32 -3.65 -15.61
N GLN A 332 22.95 -3.51 -16.77
CA GLN A 332 23.94 -4.43 -17.30
C GLN A 332 25.24 -3.71 -17.68
N LYS A 333 26.40 -4.09 -17.16
CA LYS A 333 27.72 -3.62 -17.62
C LYS A 333 28.07 -4.29 -18.96
N ILE A 334 28.43 -3.46 -19.94
CA ILE A 334 28.92 -3.87 -21.26
C ILE A 334 30.43 -4.09 -21.10
N SER A 335 30.86 -5.33 -20.85
CA SER A 335 32.27 -5.70 -20.84
C SER A 335 32.61 -6.53 -22.07
N THR A 336 33.68 -6.16 -22.79
CA THR A 336 34.24 -6.93 -23.92
C THR A 336 35.24 -8.00 -23.46
N ARG A 337 35.69 -7.95 -22.19
CA ARG A 337 36.75 -8.82 -21.67
C ARG A 337 36.22 -10.00 -20.85
N HIS A 338 35.03 -9.87 -20.26
CA HIS A 338 34.44 -10.90 -19.39
C HIS A 338 32.93 -11.04 -19.67
N THR A 339 32.58 -11.84 -20.67
CA THR A 339 31.21 -12.33 -20.85
C THR A 339 30.85 -13.23 -19.67
N GLY A 340 29.97 -12.78 -18.77
CA GLY A 340 29.35 -13.64 -17.76
C GLY A 340 29.75 -13.46 -16.29
N LYS A 341 30.64 -12.52 -15.92
CA LYS A 341 30.88 -12.19 -14.49
C LYS A 341 30.21 -10.88 -14.12
N TYR A 342 29.33 -10.94 -13.11
CA TYR A 342 28.57 -9.86 -12.45
C TYR A 342 28.37 -8.56 -13.22
N ASN A 343 27.77 -8.69 -14.40
CA ASN A 343 27.41 -7.52 -15.17
C ASN A 343 26.08 -6.93 -14.72
N TYR A 344 25.38 -7.45 -13.71
CA TYR A 344 24.00 -7.05 -13.44
C TYR A 344 23.77 -6.42 -12.07
N VAL A 345 22.94 -5.37 -12.04
CA VAL A 345 22.36 -4.80 -10.82
C VAL A 345 20.84 -4.76 -10.97
N ILE A 346 20.14 -5.34 -10.00
CA ILE A 346 18.68 -5.32 -9.92
C ILE A 346 18.26 -3.98 -9.32
N CYS A 347 17.33 -3.28 -9.97
CA CYS A 347 16.68 -2.10 -9.42
C CYS A 347 15.19 -2.37 -9.22
N ILE A 348 14.73 -2.14 -7.99
CA ILE A 348 13.32 -2.09 -7.63
C ILE A 348 12.89 -0.63 -7.52
N VAL A 349 11.98 -0.22 -8.40
CA VAL A 349 11.38 1.11 -8.38
C VAL A 349 10.12 1.05 -7.53
N HIS A 350 10.04 1.93 -6.54
CA HIS A 350 8.95 1.94 -5.57
C HIS A 350 8.46 3.37 -5.31
N GLU A 351 7.33 3.50 -4.63
CA GLU A 351 6.79 4.78 -4.21
C GLU A 351 7.18 5.10 -2.76
N GLN A 352 7.00 6.36 -2.35
CA GLN A 352 7.29 6.78 -0.97
C GLN A 352 6.43 6.03 0.05
N ARG A 353 5.19 5.66 -0.30
CA ARG A 353 4.33 4.81 0.53
C ARG A 353 4.97 3.48 0.94
N ASP A 354 5.80 2.88 0.07
CA ASP A 354 6.38 1.56 0.32
C ASP A 354 7.53 1.62 1.34
N LEU A 355 7.99 2.83 1.68
CA LEU A 355 8.88 3.07 2.81
C LEU A 355 8.11 3.29 4.12
N VAL A 356 6.84 3.70 4.04
CA VAL A 356 5.96 3.92 5.19
C VAL A 356 5.30 2.60 5.59
N VAL A 357 4.62 1.96 4.64
CA VAL A 357 4.07 0.61 4.75
C VAL A 357 5.14 -0.36 4.25
N LYS A 358 6.14 -0.60 5.10
CA LYS A 358 7.42 -1.19 4.71
C LYS A 358 7.41 -2.71 4.53
N GLY A 359 6.45 -3.42 5.12
CA GLY A 359 6.40 -4.88 5.13
C GLY A 359 6.57 -5.52 3.75
N PRO A 360 5.75 -5.15 2.74
CA PRO A 360 5.81 -5.74 1.40
C PRO A 360 7.18 -5.57 0.72
N LEU A 361 7.70 -4.34 0.68
CA LEU A 361 8.97 -4.06 0.02
C LEU A 361 10.14 -4.73 0.76
N LEU A 362 10.14 -4.70 2.10
CA LEU A 362 11.20 -5.35 2.88
C LEU A 362 11.17 -6.87 2.75
N SER A 363 10.00 -7.51 2.61
CA SER A 363 9.90 -8.94 2.32
C SER A 363 10.61 -9.32 1.03
N LEU A 364 10.39 -8.53 -0.04
CA LEU A 364 11.07 -8.73 -1.31
C LEU A 364 12.59 -8.56 -1.19
N LEU A 365 13.02 -7.46 -0.57
CA LEU A 365 14.45 -7.14 -0.45
C LEU A 365 15.20 -8.13 0.43
N ASN A 366 14.58 -8.60 1.52
CA ASN A 366 15.14 -9.64 2.38
C ASN A 366 15.29 -10.95 1.62
N PHE A 367 14.24 -11.37 0.89
CA PHE A 367 14.30 -12.55 0.05
C PHE A 367 15.44 -12.47 -0.96
N TYR A 368 15.62 -11.34 -1.64
CA TYR A 368 16.72 -11.20 -2.61
C TYR A 368 18.09 -11.21 -1.93
N ARG A 369 18.20 -10.62 -0.74
CA ARG A 369 19.44 -10.65 0.03
C ARG A 369 19.82 -12.06 0.49
N GLU A 370 18.83 -12.91 0.75
CA GLU A 370 19.01 -14.29 1.22
C GLU A 370 19.23 -15.30 0.09
N THR A 371 18.63 -15.10 -1.08
CA THR A 371 18.52 -16.16 -2.11
C THR A 371 19.35 -15.91 -3.37
N GLN A 372 19.82 -14.69 -3.60
CA GLN A 372 20.60 -14.34 -4.78
C GLN A 372 21.79 -13.42 -4.46
N ARG A 373 22.76 -13.36 -5.38
CA ARG A 373 24.06 -12.70 -5.17
C ARG A 373 24.24 -11.39 -5.94
N LEU A 374 23.31 -11.02 -6.82
CA LEU A 374 23.34 -9.74 -7.53
C LEU A 374 23.05 -8.59 -6.56
N PRO A 375 23.71 -7.44 -6.72
CA PRO A 375 23.35 -6.24 -5.98
C PRO A 375 21.92 -5.82 -6.30
N VAL A 376 21.19 -5.44 -5.26
CA VAL A 376 19.85 -4.89 -5.35
C VAL A 376 19.89 -3.46 -4.86
N VAL A 377 19.41 -2.54 -5.69
CA VAL A 377 19.20 -1.14 -5.32
C VAL A 377 17.72 -0.78 -5.43
N THR A 378 17.34 0.31 -4.79
CA THR A 378 15.97 0.82 -4.83
C THR A 378 15.95 2.25 -5.38
N PHE A 379 14.88 2.60 -6.10
CA PHE A 379 14.67 3.96 -6.59
C PHE A 379 13.27 4.46 -6.20
N ASN A 380 13.23 5.54 -5.41
CA ASN A 380 11.99 6.15 -4.97
C ASN A 380 11.43 7.10 -6.04
N LEU A 381 10.43 6.60 -6.78
CA LEU A 381 9.80 7.32 -7.88
C LEU A 381 9.08 8.58 -7.40
N SER A 382 8.43 8.54 -6.23
CA SER A 382 7.65 9.67 -5.71
C SER A 382 8.54 10.86 -5.34
N VAL A 383 9.72 10.61 -4.74
CA VAL A 383 10.71 11.66 -4.44
C VAL A 383 11.20 12.31 -5.72
N TRP A 384 11.51 11.49 -6.73
CA TRP A 384 11.95 11.97 -8.02
C TRP A 384 10.86 12.79 -8.73
N GLN A 385 9.62 12.30 -8.82
CA GLN A 385 8.52 12.98 -9.51
C GLN A 385 8.23 14.37 -8.93
N MET A 386 8.35 14.53 -7.61
CA MET A 386 8.09 15.77 -6.87
C MET A 386 9.25 16.78 -6.90
N SER A 387 10.42 16.38 -7.41
CA SER A 387 11.61 17.23 -7.45
C SER A 387 11.54 18.27 -8.58
N SER A 388 12.27 19.38 -8.43
CA SER A 388 12.44 20.36 -9.50
C SER A 388 13.17 19.74 -10.71
N LYS A 389 13.12 20.38 -11.89
CA LYS A 389 13.81 19.87 -13.09
C LYS A 389 15.30 19.62 -12.85
N GLN A 390 15.97 20.52 -12.12
CA GLN A 390 17.38 20.37 -11.74
C GLN A 390 17.58 19.28 -10.68
N GLY A 391 16.69 19.22 -9.67
CA GLY A 391 16.72 18.16 -8.66
C GLY A 391 16.55 16.76 -9.25
N LYS A 392 15.65 16.59 -10.23
CA LYS A 392 15.45 15.34 -10.97
C LYS A 392 16.73 14.86 -11.65
N LYS A 393 17.46 15.76 -12.31
CA LYS A 393 18.75 15.43 -12.95
C LYS A 393 19.79 15.00 -11.92
N LEU A 394 19.92 15.74 -10.81
CA LEU A 394 20.89 15.43 -9.76
C LEU A 394 20.61 14.07 -9.10
N ILE A 395 19.34 13.75 -8.82
CA ILE A 395 18.93 12.44 -8.28
C ILE A 395 19.33 11.33 -9.24
N VAL A 396 19.05 11.49 -10.53
CA VAL A 396 19.40 10.51 -11.57
C VAL A 396 20.90 10.32 -11.68
N GLN A 397 21.69 11.40 -11.69
CA GLN A 397 23.16 11.33 -11.75
C GLN A 397 23.75 10.58 -10.55
N LYS A 398 23.33 10.94 -9.33
CA LYS A 398 23.77 10.24 -8.11
C LYS A 398 23.40 8.77 -8.12
N PHE A 399 22.20 8.45 -8.59
CA PHE A 399 21.74 7.07 -8.70
C PHE A 399 22.57 6.28 -9.72
N LEU A 400 22.84 6.83 -10.90
CA LEU A 400 23.70 6.16 -11.90
C LEU A 400 25.15 5.98 -11.42
N GLN A 401 25.69 6.92 -10.63
CA GLN A 401 26.98 6.75 -9.96
C GLN A 401 26.97 5.57 -8.98
N GLU A 402 25.90 5.43 -8.19
CA GLU A 402 25.72 4.27 -7.30
C GLU A 402 25.64 2.97 -8.09
N ILE A 403 24.84 2.92 -9.17
CA ILE A 403 24.77 1.74 -10.07
C ILE A 403 26.16 1.39 -10.61
N SER A 404 26.90 2.35 -11.14
CA SER A 404 28.23 2.10 -11.70
C SER A 404 29.17 1.52 -10.65
N LYS A 405 29.19 2.11 -9.45
CA LYS A 405 30.00 1.61 -8.35
C LYS A 405 29.61 0.17 -7.97
N ARG A 406 28.31 -0.13 -7.89
CA ARG A 406 27.81 -1.49 -7.63
C ARG A 406 28.17 -2.47 -8.73
N LEU A 407 28.19 -2.06 -9.99
CA LEU A 407 28.62 -2.91 -11.11
C LEU A 407 30.13 -3.19 -11.06
N ASP A 408 30.93 -2.28 -10.52
CA ASP A 408 32.39 -2.44 -10.39
C ASP A 408 32.81 -3.26 -9.15
N GLU A 409 32.08 -3.14 -8.02
CA GLU A 409 32.36 -3.87 -6.77
C GLU A 409 32.28 -5.40 -6.92
N VAL A 410 31.57 -5.90 -7.92
CA VAL A 410 31.17 -7.31 -7.98
C VAL A 410 32.02 -8.14 -8.95
N ASP A 411 33.08 -7.56 -9.53
CA ASP A 411 34.01 -8.21 -10.48
C ASP A 411 34.81 -9.41 -9.91
N HIS A 412 34.57 -9.85 -8.65
CA HIS A 412 35.48 -10.73 -7.89
C HIS A 412 35.01 -12.18 -7.65
N PHE A 413 33.83 -12.59 -8.11
CA PHE A 413 33.35 -13.97 -7.92
C PHE A 413 32.90 -14.62 -9.25
N PRO A 414 32.90 -15.95 -9.38
CA PRO A 414 32.14 -16.63 -10.42
C PRO A 414 30.66 -16.73 -10.01
N LEU A 415 29.74 -16.29 -10.87
CA LEU A 415 28.31 -16.60 -10.76
C LEU A 415 27.93 -17.69 -11.76
N PRO A 416 26.83 -18.41 -11.48
CA PRO A 416 26.20 -19.24 -12.50
C PRO A 416 25.63 -18.42 -13.66
N GLU A 417 25.24 -19.13 -14.70
CA GLU A 417 24.65 -18.53 -15.90
C GLU A 417 23.34 -17.80 -15.53
N ILE A 418 23.24 -16.54 -15.99
CA ILE A 418 22.08 -15.69 -15.77
C ILE A 418 21.33 -15.58 -17.08
N HIS A 419 20.09 -16.07 -17.10
CA HIS A 419 19.17 -15.86 -18.20
C HIS A 419 18.19 -14.74 -17.86
N THR A 420 17.97 -13.83 -18.80
CA THR A 420 17.06 -12.69 -18.62
C THR A 420 16.02 -12.71 -19.72
N THR A 421 14.75 -12.56 -19.36
CA THR A 421 13.64 -12.49 -20.29
C THR A 421 12.69 -11.35 -19.93
N ASP A 422 12.02 -10.80 -20.94
CA ASP A 422 10.98 -9.80 -20.71
C ASP A 422 9.78 -10.43 -19.99
N ILE A 423 9.20 -9.69 -19.05
CA ILE A 423 7.93 -10.05 -18.41
C ILE A 423 6.80 -9.95 -19.42
N ILE A 424 5.99 -11.01 -19.53
CA ILE A 424 4.79 -11.09 -20.35
C ILE A 424 3.58 -10.88 -19.45
N LEU A 425 2.75 -9.88 -19.77
CA LEU A 425 1.55 -9.52 -19.02
C LEU A 425 0.33 -10.08 -19.73
N GLN A 426 -0.45 -10.94 -19.06
CA GLN A 426 -1.73 -11.44 -19.58
C GLN A 426 -2.90 -10.56 -19.11
N PHE A 427 -3.84 -10.33 -20.02
CA PHE A 427 -5.07 -9.60 -19.79
C PHE A 427 -6.20 -10.47 -20.35
N ASP A 428 -7.03 -11.02 -19.48
CA ASP A 428 -8.27 -11.71 -19.88
C ASP A 428 -9.35 -10.73 -20.34
#